data_AF-A0A7X9HW00-F1
#
_entry.id   AF-A0A7X9HW00-F1
#
_cell.length_a   1.000
_cell.length_b   1.000
_cell.length_c   1.000
_cell.angle_alpha   90.00
_cell.angle_beta   90.00
_cell.angle_gamma   90.00
#
_symmetry.space_group_name_H-M   'P 1'
#
loop_
_entity.id
_entity.type
_entity.pdbx_description
1 polymer ?
#
loop_
_entity_poly.entity_id
_entity_poly.type
_entity_poly.pdbx_seq_one_letter_code
_entity_poly.pdbx_strand_id
1 'polypeptide(L)' 'NNLSKQIQKFAEFGQQPVVLASPMVRLYFKKLTEHVIPGLVVLSYNELDPGMEIQTVGMVSI' A
#
# COMPACT_ATOMS: atom_id res chain seq x y z
N ASN A 1 12.53 -4.45 -6.89
CA ASN A 1 12.50 -3.23 -6.04
C ASN A 1 11.65 -2.11 -6.65
N ASN A 2 10.37 -2.37 -6.95
CA ASN A 2 9.45 -1.34 -7.47
C ASN A 2 8.60 -0.71 -6.36
N LEU A 3 8.18 -1.49 -5.36
CA LEU A 3 7.39 -0.99 -4.23
C LEU A 3 8.14 0.05 -3.39
N SER A 4 9.38 -0.24 -2.97
CA SER A 4 10.17 0.67 -2.15
C SER A 4 10.45 2.01 -2.85
N LYS A 5 10.65 1.98 -4.18
CA LYS A 5 10.84 3.19 -4.99
C LYS A 5 9.58 4.05 -5.01
N GLN A 6 8.40 3.44 -5.19
CA GLN A 6 7.13 4.16 -5.14
C GLN A 6 6.92 4.77 -3.74
N ILE A 7 7.16 4.01 -2.68
CA ILE A 7 7.00 4.50 -1.30
C ILE A 7 7.95 5.66 -1.00
N GLN A 8 9.22 5.58 -1.40
CA GLN A 8 10.19 6.66 -1.22
C GLN A 8 9.73 7.95 -1.92
N LYS A 9 9.22 7.85 -3.14
CA LYS A 9 8.68 9.01 -3.87
C LYS A 9 7.56 9.70 -3.08
N PHE A 10 6.67 8.97 -2.42
CA PHE A 10 5.60 9.57 -1.60
C PHE A 10 6.11 10.14 -0.27
N ALA A 11 7.11 9.48 0.34
CA ALA A 11 7.75 9.98 1.54
C ALA A 11 8.45 11.34 1.30
N GLU A 12 9.02 11.57 0.11
CA GLU A 12 9.58 12.87 -0.30
C GLU A 12 8.54 14.00 -0.32
N PHE A 13 7.27 13.68 -0.60
CA PHE A 13 6.15 14.63 -0.52
C PHE A 13 5.55 14.76 0.88
N GLY A 14 6.15 14.11 1.90
CA GLY A 14 5.65 14.11 3.27
C GLY A 14 4.33 13.34 3.46
N GLN A 15 3.92 12.56 2.47
CA GLN A 15 2.70 11.76 2.54
C GLN A 15 3.03 10.31 2.89
N GLN A 16 2.33 9.74 3.86
CA GLN A 16 2.44 8.31 4.16
C GLN A 16 1.59 7.51 3.16
N PRO A 17 2.19 6.66 2.32
CA PRO A 17 1.41 5.87 1.38
C PRO A 17 0.69 4.71 2.08
N VAL A 18 -0.52 4.41 1.61
CA VAL A 18 -1.29 3.22 1.99
C VAL A 18 -1.36 2.28 0.78
N VAL A 19 -1.05 1.00 0.97
CA VAL A 19 -1.20 0.00 -0.09
C VAL A 19 -2.59 -0.60 -0.03
N LEU A 20 -3.29 -0.57 -1.17
CA LEU A 20 -4.51 -1.34 -1.38
C LEU A 20 -4.18 -2.68 -2.06
N ALA A 21 -4.69 -3.76 -1.49
CA ALA A 21 -4.51 -5.13 -1.97
C ALA A 21 -5.85 -5.88 -2.03
N SER A 22 -5.91 -7.00 -2.77
CA SER A 22 -7.09 -7.86 -2.71
C SER A 22 -7.20 -8.52 -1.32
N PRO A 23 -8.41 -8.77 -0.79
CA PRO A 23 -8.59 -9.38 0.53
C PRO A 23 -7.83 -10.70 0.70
N MET A 24 -7.77 -11.51 -0.35
CA MET A 24 -7.13 -12.83 -0.34
C MET A 24 -5.61 -12.76 -0.15
N VAL A 25 -4.95 -11.71 -0.62
CA VAL A 25 -3.49 -11.57 -0.54
C VAL A 25 -3.04 -10.56 0.50
N ARG A 26 -3.94 -9.72 1.03
CA ARG A 26 -3.65 -8.61 1.96
C ARG A 26 -2.72 -9.01 3.10
N LEU A 27 -3.07 -10.08 3.83
CA LEU A 27 -2.31 -10.52 5.00
C LEU A 27 -0.90 -10.99 4.62
N TYR A 28 -0.78 -11.78 3.56
CA TYR A 28 0.50 -12.30 3.09
C TYR A 28 1.40 -11.17 2.59
N PHE A 29 0.83 -10.22 1.86
CA PHE A 29 1.55 -9.05 1.37
C PHE A 29 2.06 -8.18 2.54
N LYS A 30 1.23 -7.93 3.56
CA LYS A 30 1.65 -7.22 4.78
C LYS A 30 2.81 -7.94 5.47
N LYS A 31 2.70 -9.25 5.72
CA LYS A 31 3.78 -10.03 6.36
C LYS A 31 5.09 -9.99 5.56
N LEU A 32 5.00 -10.10 4.23
CA LEU A 32 6.17 -10.04 3.36
C LEU A 32 6.85 -8.67 3.39
N THR A 33 6.05 -7.60 3.38
CA THR A 33 6.55 -6.22 3.27
C THR A 33 6.95 -5.61 4.60
N GLU A 34 6.40 -6.07 5.72
CA GLU A 34 6.64 -5.49 7.06
C GLU A 34 8.09 -5.59 7.52
N HIS A 35 8.81 -6.66 7.14
CA HIS A 35 10.24 -6.79 7.43
C HIS A 35 11.12 -5.81 6.63
N VAL A 36 10.66 -5.42 5.43
CA VAL A 36 11.43 -4.55 4.51
C VAL A 36 11.03 -3.09 4.68
N ILE A 37 9.77 -2.83 5.02
CA ILE A 37 9.18 -1.49 5.16
C ILE A 37 8.34 -1.48 6.45
N PRO A 38 9.00 -1.32 7.61
CA PRO A 38 8.31 -1.22 8.89
C PRO A 38 7.29 -0.07 8.87
N GLY A 39 6.12 -0.29 9.46
CA GLY A 39 5.06 0.72 9.52
C GLY A 39 4.26 0.93 8.23
N LEU A 40 4.51 0.17 7.16
CA LEU A 40 3.68 0.21 5.95
C LEU A 40 2.24 -0.22 6.26
N VAL A 41 1.28 0.64 5.92
CA VAL A 41 -0.15 0.33 6.04
C VAL A 41 -0.60 -0.41 4.79
N VAL A 42 -1.25 -1.56 4.99
CA VAL A 42 -1.79 -2.40 3.91
C VAL A 42 -3.25 -2.72 4.22
N LEU A 43 -4.14 -2.20 3.38
CA LEU A 43 -5.58 -2.40 3.47
C LEU A 43 -6.08 -3.26 2.31
N SER A 44 -7.25 -3.87 2.50
CA SER A 44 -8.05 -4.43 1.43
C SER A 44 -9.23 -3.54 1.10
N TYR A 45 -9.76 -3.69 -0.12
CA TYR A 45 -10.97 -2.98 -0.54
C TYR A 45 -12.17 -3.18 0.42
N ASN A 46 -12.24 -4.31 1.12
CA ASN A 46 -13.32 -4.62 2.07
C ASN A 46 -13.19 -3.88 3.41
N GLU A 47 -12.04 -3.27 3.70
CA GLU A 47 -11.80 -2.49 4.92
C GLU A 47 -12.12 -1.00 4.72
N LEU A 48 -12.56 -0.63 3.52
CA LEU A 48 -12.88 0.75 3.14
C LEU A 48 -14.40 1.00 3.23
N ASP A 49 -14.77 2.23 3.58
CA ASP A 49 -16.16 2.67 3.46
C ASP A 49 -16.58 2.65 1.97
N PRO A 50 -17.69 2.00 1.60
CA PRO A 50 -18.17 1.94 0.22
C PRO A 50 -18.39 3.31 -0.45
N GLY A 51 -18.64 4.36 0.34
CA GLY A 51 -18.83 5.73 -0.15
C GLY A 51 -17.54 6.53 -0.30
N MET A 52 -16.38 5.96 0.04
CA MET A 52 -15.11 6.68 0.03
C MET A 52 -14.54 6.79 -1.39
N GLU A 53 -14.14 8.01 -1.77
CA GLU A 53 -13.39 8.23 -3.01
C GLU A 53 -11.93 7.79 -2.84
N ILE A 54 -11.45 7.01 -3.80
CA ILE A 54 -10.08 6.47 -3.79
C ILE A 54 -9.31 7.08 -4.94
N GLN A 55 -8.19 7.74 -4.63
CA GLN A 55 -7.24 8.21 -5.63
C GLN A 55 -6.00 7.33 -5.64
N THR A 56 -5.83 6.56 -6.71
CA THR A 56 -4.62 5.75 -6.91
C THR A 56 -3.50 6.64 -7.39
N VAL A 57 -2.49 6.84 -6.53
CA VAL A 57 -1.31 7.66 -6.83
C VAL A 57 -0.20 6.88 -7.55
N GLY A 58 -0.29 5.54 -7.58
CA GLY A 58 0.63 4.66 -8.30
C GLY A 58 0.18 3.21 -8.25
N MET A 59 0.68 2.40 -9.19
CA MET A 59 0.47 0.95 -9.22
C MET A 59 1.82 0.24 -9.19
N VAL A 60 1.90 -0.89 -8.49
CA VAL A 60 3.08 -1.74 -8.49
C VAL A 60 2.83 -2.94 -9.39
N SER A 61 3.54 -3.00 -10.51
CA SER A 61 3.58 -4.15 -11.40
C SER A 61 4.91 -4.90 -11.25
N ILE A 62 4.90 -6.18 -11.64
CA ILE A 62 6.07 -7.05 -11.68
C ILE A 62 6.92 -6.67 -12.90
#